data_AF-A0AAW7ZQU3-F1
#
_entry.id   AF-A0AAW7ZQU3-F1
#
_cell.length_a   1.000
_cell.length_b   1.000
_cell.length_c   1.000
_cell.angle_alpha   90.00
_cell.angle_beta   90.00
_cell.angle_gamma   90.00
#
_symmetry.space_group_name_H-M   'P 1'
#
loop_
_entity.id
_entity.type
_entity.pdbx_description
1 polymer ?
#
loop_
_entity_poly.entity_id
_entity_poly.type
_entity_poly.pdbx_seq_one_letter_code
_entity_poly.pdbx_strand_id
1 'polypeptide(L)' 'MTLLKIVFNTLCQVLTWCASNRAQQFVEDHFREEDYGEDSIYIARQTAALLTGALIAALMEQILQIITTHLTH' A
#
# COMPACT_ATOMS: atom_id res chain seq x y z
N MET A 1 -23.42 -8.31 1.03
CA MET A 1 -22.46 -8.84 0.03
C MET A 1 -21.91 -7.76 -0.90
N THR A 2 -22.70 -7.07 -1.73
CA THR A 2 -22.20 -6.05 -2.67
C THR A 2 -21.67 -4.78 -2.01
N LEU A 3 -22.42 -4.21 -1.04
CA LEU A 3 -21.99 -3.01 -0.31
C LEU A 3 -20.67 -3.22 0.45
N LEU A 4 -20.51 -4.36 1.12
CA LEU A 4 -19.27 -4.71 1.82
C LEU A 4 -18.06 -4.72 0.88
N LYS A 5 -18.20 -5.33 -0.31
CA LYS A 5 -17.13 -5.35 -1.33
C LYS A 5 -16.78 -3.95 -1.84
N ILE A 6 -17.79 -3.10 -2.06
CA ILE A 6 -17.57 -1.71 -2.51
C ILE A 6 -16.80 -0.92 -1.45
N VAL A 7 -17.27 -0.96 -0.19
CA VAL A 7 -16.60 -0.28 0.93
C VAL A 7 -15.18 -0.80 1.11
N PHE A 8 -14.98 -2.11 1.01
CA PHE A 8 -13.67 -2.74 1.11
C PHE A 8 -12.71 -2.29 0.00
N ASN A 9 -13.20 -2.21 -1.24
CA ASN A 9 -12.39 -1.76 -2.36
C ASN A 9 -12.02 -0.28 -2.24
N THR A 10 -12.96 0.57 -1.83
CA THR A 10 -12.68 1.99 -1.56
C THR A 10 -11.66 2.15 -0.44
N LEU A 11 -11.78 1.37 0.64
CA LEU A 11 -10.81 1.38 1.73
C LEU A 11 -9.42 0.95 1.24
N CYS A 12 -9.35 -0.09 0.40
CA CYS A 12 -8.09 -0.58 -0.18
C CYS A 12 -7.40 0.51 -0.99
N GLN A 13 -8.15 1.24 -1.82
CA GLN A 13 -7.62 2.34 -2.63
C GLN A 13 -7.09 3.49 -1.77
N VAL A 14 -7.85 3.91 -0.75
CA VAL A 14 -7.44 5.00 0.14
C VAL A 14 -6.21 4.61 0.97
N LEU A 15 -6.17 3.38 1.49
CA LEU A 15 -5.03 2.87 2.24
C LEU A 15 -3.80 2.75 1.35
N THR A 16 -3.95 2.22 0.13
CA THR A 16 -2.85 2.13 -0.84
C THR A 16 -2.29 3.51 -1.14
N TRP A 17 -3.16 4.48 -1.43
CA TRP A 17 -2.74 5.86 -1.71
C TRP A 17 -1.96 6.47 -0.54
N CYS A 18 -2.53 6.39 0.67
CA CYS A 18 -1.93 6.99 1.87
C CYS A 18 -0.60 6.32 2.24
N ALA A 19 -0.57 4.98 2.22
CA ALA A 19 0.62 4.23 2.59
C ALA A 19 1.72 4.40 1.54
N SER A 20 1.41 4.34 0.24
CA SER A 20 2.41 4.57 -0.82
C SER A 20 2.98 5.98 -0.77
N ASN A 21 2.15 7.01 -0.54
CA ASN A 21 2.65 8.38 -0.41
C ASN A 21 3.61 8.52 0.79
N ARG A 22 3.26 7.94 1.94
CA ARG A 22 4.13 7.95 3.12
C ARG A 22 5.42 7.16 2.92
N ALA A 23 5.35 6.00 2.27
CA ALA A 23 6.53 5.17 1.99
C ALA A 23 7.47 5.85 1.00
N GLN A 24 6.93 6.53 -0.01
CA GLN A 24 7.71 7.35 -0.93
C GLN A 24 8.42 8.48 -0.22
N GLN A 25 7.71 9.24 0.62
CA GLN A 25 8.29 10.34 1.39
C GLN A 25 9.39 9.84 2.34
N PHE A 26 9.14 8.76 3.08
CA PHE A 26 10.12 8.19 4.00
C PHE A 26 11.42 7.81 3.31
N VAL A 27 11.33 7.14 2.16
CA VAL A 27 12.51 6.72 1.40
C VAL A 27 13.20 7.90 0.74
N GLU A 28 12.45 8.89 0.25
CA GLU A 28 13.01 10.13 -0.30
C GLU A 28 13.78 10.91 0.76
N ASP A 29 13.20 11.12 1.93
CA ASP A 29 13.83 11.85 3.03
C ASP A 29 15.13 11.16 3.45
N HIS A 30 15.08 9.83 3.64
CA HIS A 30 16.26 9.04 4.02
C HIS A 30 17.37 9.08 2.95
N PHE A 31 17.03 8.92 1.67
CA PHE A 31 18.04 8.93 0.61
C PHE A 31 18.62 10.33 0.39
N ARG A 32 17.80 11.37 0.59
CA ARG A 32 18.24 12.76 0.48
C ARG A 32 19.17 13.15 1.63
N GLU A 33 18.93 12.62 2.84
CA GLU A 33 19.84 12.78 3.99
C GLU A 33 21.22 12.14 3.74
N GLU A 34 21.27 11.03 2.99
CA GLU A 34 22.51 10.32 2.65
C GLU A 34 23.20 10.85 1.37
N ASP A 35 22.76 12.00 0.83
CA ASP A 35 23.31 12.64 -0.38
C ASP A 35 23.29 11.73 -1.63
N TYR A 36 22.31 10.82 -1.71
CA TYR A 36 22.10 10.01 -2.90
C TYR A 36 21.64 10.86 -4.08
N GLY A 37 22.03 10.43 -5.29
CA GLY A 37 21.59 11.08 -6.53
C GLY A 37 20.08 11.00 -6.75
N GLU A 38 19.57 11.94 -7.54
CA GLU A 38 18.13 12.03 -7.86
C GLU A 38 17.59 10.75 -8.52
N ASP A 39 18.39 10.07 -9.34
CA ASP A 39 18.00 8.81 -9.98
C ASP A 39 17.80 7.69 -8.95
N SER A 40 18.68 7.59 -7.94
CA SER A 40 18.53 6.63 -6.84
C SER A 40 17.30 6.94 -5.98
N ILE A 41 17.06 8.22 -5.69
CA ILE A 41 15.87 8.67 -4.96
C ILE A 41 14.60 8.30 -5.75
N TYR A 42 14.57 8.54 -7.06
CA TYR A 42 13.45 8.20 -7.92
C TYR A 42 13.17 6.69 -7.92
N ILE A 43 14.20 5.86 -8.10
CA ILE A 43 14.07 4.40 -8.06
C ILE A 43 13.53 3.96 -6.69
N ALA A 44 14.10 4.48 -5.61
CA ALA A 44 13.74 4.09 -4.26
C ALA A 44 12.28 4.46 -3.93
N ARG A 45 11.80 5.64 -4.34
CA ARG A 45 10.38 6.04 -4.26
C ARG A 45 9.47 5.08 -5.04
N GLN A 46 9.83 4.74 -6.27
CA GLN A 46 9.00 3.85 -7.09
C GLN A 46 8.95 2.44 -6.50
N THR A 47 10.07 1.93 -6.01
CA THR A 47 10.13 0.66 -5.30
C THR A 47 9.26 0.69 -4.04
N ALA A 48 9.32 1.76 -3.25
CA ALA A 48 8.52 1.93 -2.04
C ALA A 48 7.01 1.93 -2.34
N ALA A 49 6.59 2.62 -3.40
CA ALA A 49 5.19 2.65 -3.84
C ALA A 49 4.70 1.27 -4.29
N LEU A 50 5.49 0.56 -5.11
CA LEU A 50 5.16 -0.77 -5.60
C LEU A 50 5.07 -1.79 -4.45
N LEU A 51 6.06 -1.79 -3.55
CA LEU A 51 6.10 -2.68 -2.39
C LEU A 51 4.89 -2.43 -1.49
N THR A 52 4.59 -1.16 -1.19
CA THR A 52 3.47 -0.80 -0.33
C THR A 52 2.14 -1.18 -0.95
N GLY A 53 1.96 -0.94 -2.26
CA GLY A 53 0.77 -1.38 -2.98
C GLY A 53 0.58 -2.89 -2.94
N ALA A 54 1.65 -3.66 -3.15
CA ALA A 54 1.59 -5.12 -3.08
C ALA A 54 1.25 -5.62 -1.67
N LEU A 55 1.82 -5.02 -0.63
CA LEU A 55 1.53 -5.38 0.77
C LEU A 55 0.08 -5.07 1.16
N ILE A 56 -0.43 -3.89 0.79
CA ILE A 56 -1.82 -3.51 1.05
C ILE A 56 -2.77 -4.45 0.33
N ALA A 57 -2.51 -4.75 -0.95
CA ALA A 57 -3.33 -5.67 -1.73
C ALA A 57 -3.38 -7.07 -1.08
N ALA A 58 -2.22 -7.63 -0.72
CA ALA A 58 -2.13 -8.94 -0.08
C ALA A 58 -2.82 -8.97 1.30
N LEU A 59 -2.67 -7.90 2.09
CA LEU A 59 -3.34 -7.78 3.39
C LEU A 59 -4.87 -7.70 3.22
N MET A 60 -5.34 -6.90 2.27
CA MET A 60 -6.76 -6.73 2.00
C MET A 60 -7.38 -8.03 1.47
N GLU A 61 -6.68 -8.76 0.59
CA GLU A 61 -7.14 -10.07 0.14
C GLU A 61 -7.31 -11.06 1.30
N GLN A 62 -6.33 -11.13 2.21
CA GLN A 62 -6.42 -11.97 3.40
C GLN A 62 -7.57 -11.57 4.33
N ILE A 63 -7.76 -10.27 4.58
CA ILE A 63 -8.87 -9.78 5.43
C ILE A 63 -10.21 -10.16 4.80
N LEU A 64 -10.37 -9.97 3.50
CA LEU A 64 -11.61 -10.33 2.80
C LEU A 64 -11.88 -11.85 2.87
N GLN A 65 -10.83 -12.66 2.73
CA GLN A 65 -10.93 -14.11 2.86
C GLN A 65 -11.37 -14.51 4.28
N ILE A 66 -10.74 -13.96 5.32
CA ILE A 66 -11.09 -14.19 6.73
C ILE A 66 -12.56 -13.82 6.98
N ILE A 67 -12.96 -12.62 6.58
CA ILE A 67 -14.36 -12.16 6.73
C ILE A 67 -15.32 -13.11 6.02
N THR A 68 -15.01 -13.51 4.78
CA THR A 68 -15.86 -14.41 4.00
C THR A 68 -16.00 -15.77 4.68
N THR A 69 -14.89 -16.34 5.16
CA THR A 69 -14.86 -17.67 5.81
C THR A 69 -15.64 -17.67 7.14
N HIS A 70 -15.52 -16.61 7.93
CA HIS A 70 -16.22 -16.49 9.22
C HIS A 70 -17.69 -16.07 9.10
N LEU A 71 -18.10 -15.41 8.00
CA LEU A 71 -19.52 -15.08 7.77
C LEU A 71 -20.35 -16.25 7.25
N THR A 72 -19.71 -17.29 6.71
CA THR A 72 -20.36 -18.50 6.19
C THR A 72 -20.57 -19.60 7.22
N HIS A 73 -20.13 -19.41 8.47
CA HIS A 73 -20.21 -20.38 9.55
C HIS A 73 -21.11 -19.89 10.70
#